data_AF-A0A9D4PQ74-F1
#
_entry.id   AF-A0A9D4PQ74-F1
#
_cell.length_a   1.000
_cell.length_b   1.000
_cell.length_c   1.000
_cell.angle_alpha   90.00
_cell.angle_beta   90.00
_cell.angle_gamma   90.00
#
_symmetry.space_group_name_H-M   'P 1'
#
loop_
_entity.id
_entity.type
_entity.pdbx_description
1 polymer ?
#
loop_
_entity_poly.entity_id
_entity_poly.type
_entity_poly.pdbx_seq_one_letter_code
_entity_poly.pdbx_strand_id
1 'polypeptide(L)'
;MFVFSMSQFLRLLRLGADSPKLPLFGSLLDVGAGDGNVTAAIAPLFGQVDVTEKSPSMRRVLSRRGFRVLDAATLRPADGDDDGEEQLYDVVCCLNVLDRCETPLGLLRTLRARLSNPSGRLVLALVLPLSQYVESGKCGAKPLETLYVRGSTLEQQVQSLYKHVLVPAGFILESWTRLPYLCEGDLEQAYYWLDDVVMVLRAADTHGDGPS
;
A
#
# COMPACT_ATOMS: atom_id res chain seq x y z
N MET A 1 -5.63 12.59 3.68
CA MET A 1 -6.38 11.85 2.64
C MET A 1 -7.25 10.81 3.32
N PHE A 2 -8.47 10.59 2.84
CA PHE A 2 -9.33 9.48 3.27
C PHE A 2 -9.28 8.39 2.20
N VAL A 3 -9.22 7.11 2.61
CA VAL A 3 -9.25 5.97 1.69
C VAL A 3 -10.47 5.10 2.03
N PHE A 4 -10.53 4.58 3.25
CA PHE A 4 -11.65 3.74 3.71
C PHE A 4 -11.98 3.99 5.19
N SER A 5 -13.19 3.61 5.59
CA SER A 5 -13.59 3.46 6.99
C SER A 5 -13.16 2.10 7.54
N MET A 6 -13.18 1.95 8.87
CA MET A 6 -12.94 0.67 9.56
C MET A 6 -13.82 -0.47 8.99
N SER A 7 -15.12 -0.21 8.78
CA SER A 7 -16.04 -1.23 8.28
C SER A 7 -15.74 -1.66 6.83
N GLN A 8 -15.29 -0.72 6.00
CA GLN A 8 -14.85 -1.03 4.63
C GLN A 8 -13.56 -1.85 4.66
N PHE A 9 -12.60 -1.50 5.52
CA PHE A 9 -11.35 -2.23 5.69
C PHE A 9 -11.57 -3.68 6.13
N LEU A 10 -12.38 -3.91 7.16
CA LEU A 10 -12.73 -5.26 7.63
C LEU A 10 -13.41 -6.09 6.53
N ARG A 11 -14.34 -5.49 5.78
CA ARG A 11 -15.02 -6.17 4.66
C ARG A 11 -14.05 -6.53 3.53
N LEU A 12 -13.11 -5.64 3.21
CA LEU A 12 -12.05 -5.90 2.22
C LEU A 12 -11.19 -7.08 2.64
N LEU A 13 -10.82 -7.15 3.93
CA LEU A 13 -10.11 -8.29 4.52
C LEU A 13 -10.99 -9.55 4.70
N ARG A 14 -12.23 -9.55 4.18
CA ARG A 14 -13.21 -10.64 4.30
C ARG A 14 -13.48 -11.05 5.75
N LEU A 15 -13.42 -10.10 6.66
CA LEU A 15 -13.75 -10.29 8.07
C LEU A 15 -15.22 -9.90 8.31
N GLY A 16 -15.90 -10.70 9.14
CA GLY A 16 -17.27 -10.43 9.57
C GLY A 16 -17.35 -9.16 10.43
N ALA A 17 -18.55 -8.56 10.48
CA ALA A 17 -18.82 -7.36 11.28
C ALA A 17 -19.04 -7.65 12.78
N ASP A 18 -19.05 -8.93 13.17
CA ASP A 18 -19.21 -9.35 14.56
C ASP A 18 -18.02 -8.85 15.37
N SER A 19 -18.29 -8.13 16.48
CA SER A 19 -17.29 -7.42 17.28
C SER A 19 -16.14 -8.34 17.68
N PRO A 20 -15.00 -8.29 16.98
CA PRO A 20 -13.91 -9.19 17.29
C PRO A 20 -13.19 -8.68 18.54
N LYS A 21 -12.67 -9.60 19.34
CA LYS A 21 -11.73 -9.21 20.40
C LYS A 21 -10.50 -8.60 19.72
N LEU A 22 -10.20 -7.36 20.08
CA LEU A 22 -9.02 -6.64 19.60
C LEU A 22 -7.81 -6.96 20.50
N PRO A 23 -6.58 -6.96 19.95
CA PRO A 23 -6.25 -6.76 18.53
C PRO A 23 -6.59 -7.99 17.67
N LEU A 24 -6.93 -7.75 16.40
CA LEU A 24 -7.22 -8.79 15.41
C LEU A 24 -5.96 -9.40 14.78
N PHE A 25 -4.95 -8.57 14.63
CA PHE A 25 -3.68 -8.90 13.99
C PHE A 25 -2.53 -8.52 14.94
N GLY A 26 -1.40 -9.21 14.81
CA GLY A 26 -0.20 -8.89 15.58
C GLY A 26 0.40 -7.56 15.16
N SER A 27 0.57 -7.32 13.85
CA SER A 27 1.35 -6.17 13.38
C SER A 27 0.87 -5.56 12.05
N LEU A 28 0.99 -4.24 11.95
CA LEU A 28 0.80 -3.43 10.74
C LEU A 28 2.09 -2.68 10.38
N LEU A 29 2.42 -2.69 9.09
CA LEU A 29 3.34 -1.72 8.48
C LEU A 29 2.56 -0.82 7.52
N ASP A 30 2.51 0.48 7.77
CA ASP A 30 1.91 1.46 6.85
C ASP A 30 2.98 2.24 6.09
N VAL A 31 3.09 2.00 4.78
CA VAL A 31 4.10 2.61 3.92
C VAL A 31 3.54 3.88 3.29
N GLY A 32 4.21 5.00 3.54
CA GLY A 32 3.76 6.33 3.11
C GLY A 32 2.53 6.79 3.88
N ALA A 33 2.59 6.70 5.21
CA ALA A 33 1.44 6.96 6.09
C ALA A 33 0.97 8.43 6.06
N GLY A 34 1.74 9.35 5.48
CA GLY A 34 1.42 10.78 5.44
C GLY A 34 1.25 11.35 6.85
N ASP A 35 0.09 11.94 7.13
CA ASP A 35 -0.25 12.48 8.45
C ASP A 35 -0.76 11.44 9.46
N GLY A 36 -0.93 10.18 9.04
CA GLY A 36 -1.39 9.06 9.86
C GLY A 36 -2.89 9.03 10.12
N ASN A 37 -3.72 9.78 9.38
CA ASN A 37 -5.17 9.75 9.57
C ASN A 37 -5.80 8.40 9.21
N VAL A 38 -5.40 7.80 8.08
CA VAL A 38 -5.89 6.47 7.69
C VAL A 38 -5.36 5.41 8.65
N THR A 39 -4.07 5.48 8.99
CA THR A 39 -3.42 4.59 9.96
C THR A 39 -4.16 4.58 11.30
N ALA A 40 -4.49 5.76 11.84
CA ALA A 40 -5.20 5.88 13.12
C ALA A 40 -6.59 5.23 13.10
N ALA A 41 -7.28 5.25 11.96
CA ALA A 41 -8.61 4.66 11.82
C ALA A 41 -8.58 3.12 11.95
N ILE A 42 -7.47 2.47 11.57
CA ILE A 42 -7.32 1.01 11.62
C ILE A 42 -6.38 0.52 12.71
N ALA A 43 -5.59 1.40 13.33
CA ALA A 43 -4.62 1.06 14.38
C ALA A 43 -5.18 0.16 15.51
N PRO A 44 -6.44 0.32 15.99
CA PRO A 44 -6.99 -0.56 17.02
C PRO A 44 -7.07 -2.05 16.64
N LEU A 45 -6.97 -2.38 15.35
CA LEU A 45 -6.97 -3.77 14.89
C LEU A 45 -5.64 -4.49 15.14
N PHE A 46 -4.58 -3.77 15.50
CA PHE A 46 -3.22 -4.29 15.51
C PHE A 46 -2.58 -4.18 16.90
N GLY A 47 -1.82 -5.18 17.30
CA GLY A 47 -1.00 -5.13 18.52
C GLY A 47 0.18 -4.14 18.40
N GLN A 48 0.75 -4.04 17.20
CA GLN A 48 1.85 -3.14 16.87
C GLN A 48 1.58 -2.42 15.53
N VAL A 49 1.88 -1.12 15.47
CA VAL A 49 1.76 -0.30 14.26
C VAL A 49 3.06 0.43 14.00
N ASP A 50 3.71 0.04 12.91
CA ASP A 50 4.88 0.71 12.37
C ASP A 50 4.49 1.51 11.12
N VAL A 51 5.09 2.68 10.94
CA VAL A 51 4.81 3.56 9.80
C VAL A 51 6.09 4.01 9.13
N THR A 52 6.06 4.24 7.82
CA THR A 52 7.12 4.98 7.11
C THR A 52 6.57 6.19 6.42
N GLU A 53 7.41 7.23 6.33
CA GLU A 53 7.10 8.45 5.60
C GLU A 53 8.40 9.14 5.19
N LYS A 54 8.43 9.72 3.98
CA LYS A 54 9.58 10.45 3.43
C LYS A 54 9.65 11.88 3.94
N SER A 55 8.51 12.54 4.10
CA SER A 55 8.47 13.96 4.50
C SER A 55 8.87 14.16 5.97
N PRO A 56 9.91 14.96 6.28
CA PRO A 56 10.32 15.20 7.67
C PRO A 56 9.27 15.90 8.53
N SER A 57 8.38 16.70 7.94
CA SER A 57 7.26 17.31 8.67
C SER A 57 6.21 16.25 9.02
N MET A 58 5.87 15.37 8.08
CA MET A 58 4.91 14.29 8.32
C MET A 58 5.42 13.24 9.30
N ARG A 59 6.70 12.86 9.23
CA ARG A 59 7.36 12.02 10.25
C ARG A 59 7.20 12.61 11.66
N ARG A 60 7.39 13.92 11.82
CA ARG A 60 7.17 14.61 13.11
C ARG A 60 5.71 14.56 13.56
N VAL A 61 4.75 14.68 12.64
CA VAL A 61 3.32 14.54 12.95
C VAL A 61 3.02 13.11 13.44
N LEU A 62 3.51 12.10 12.73
CA LEU A 62 3.35 10.68 13.09
C LEU A 62 3.94 10.37 14.48
N SER A 63 5.16 10.83 14.76
CA SER A 63 5.78 10.65 16.08
C SER A 63 4.99 11.32 17.19
N ARG A 64 4.44 12.52 16.96
CA ARG A 64 3.58 13.23 17.94
C ARG A 64 2.26 12.51 18.18
N ARG A 65 1.77 11.74 17.21
CA ARG A 65 0.59 10.86 17.35
C ARG A 65 0.91 9.54 18.06
N GLY A 66 2.18 9.28 18.40
CA GLY A 66 2.61 8.08 19.11
C GLY A 66 2.91 6.88 18.21
N PHE A 67 2.96 7.05 16.89
CA PHE A 67 3.35 5.96 15.98
C PHE A 67 4.86 5.70 16.02
N ARG A 68 5.26 4.44 15.86
CA ARG A 68 6.64 4.05 15.65
C ARG A 68 7.04 4.32 14.21
N VAL A 69 7.76 5.41 13.99
CA VAL A 69 8.18 5.86 12.65
C VAL A 69 9.51 5.21 12.27
N LEU A 70 9.48 4.32 11.29
CA LEU A 70 10.65 3.66 10.72
C LEU A 70 11.28 4.52 9.62
N ASP A 71 12.54 4.29 9.31
CA ASP A 71 13.19 4.88 8.13
C ASP A 71 12.79 4.08 6.89
N ALA A 72 12.24 4.73 5.86
CA ALA A 72 11.88 4.06 4.61
C ALA A 72 13.09 3.38 3.95
N ALA A 73 14.31 3.92 4.14
CA ALA A 73 15.54 3.34 3.60
C ALA A 73 15.95 2.02 4.28
N THR A 74 15.37 1.71 5.45
CA THR A 74 15.59 0.45 6.18
C THR A 74 14.64 -0.66 5.76
N LEU A 75 13.57 -0.33 5.02
CA LEU A 75 12.77 -1.33 4.30
C LEU A 75 13.54 -1.74 3.03
N ARG A 76 14.59 -2.54 3.18
CA ARG A 76 15.31 -3.11 2.03
C ARG A 76 14.68 -4.46 1.66
N PRO A 77 14.70 -4.83 0.36
CA PRO A 77 14.50 -6.22 -0.03
C PRO A 77 15.68 -7.05 0.50
N ALA A 78 15.42 -8.30 0.84
CA ALA A 78 16.36 -9.28 1.39
C ALA A 78 17.42 -9.76 0.37
N ASP A 79 18.07 -8.82 -0.31
CA ASP A 79 19.05 -9.08 -1.39
C ASP A 79 20.50 -9.10 -0.85
N GLY A 80 20.72 -9.33 0.45
CA GLY A 80 22.07 -9.41 1.03
C GLY A 80 22.12 -10.05 2.41
N ASP A 81 23.26 -10.69 2.70
CA ASP A 81 23.66 -11.40 3.93
C ASP A 81 23.67 -10.48 5.19
N ASP A 82 22.52 -9.94 5.59
CA ASP A 82 22.35 -9.26 6.87
C ASP A 82 21.68 -10.23 7.85
N ASP A 83 22.43 -10.67 8.87
CA ASP A 83 22.02 -11.61 9.94
C ASP A 83 20.90 -11.04 10.86
N GLY A 84 20.28 -9.92 10.50
CA GLY A 84 19.18 -9.32 11.25
C GLY A 84 17.86 -10.00 10.92
N GLU A 85 17.11 -10.46 11.93
CA GLU A 85 15.72 -10.88 11.75
C GLU A 85 14.89 -9.69 11.24
N GLU A 86 14.56 -9.72 9.95
CA GLU A 86 13.69 -8.73 9.34
C GLU A 86 12.26 -8.89 9.87
N GLN A 87 11.76 -7.86 10.56
CA GLN A 87 10.38 -7.86 11.08
C GLN A 87 9.38 -8.10 9.94
N LEU A 88 8.56 -9.15 10.11
CA LEU A 88 7.44 -9.47 9.24
C LEU A 88 6.12 -8.93 9.81
N TYR A 89 5.15 -8.71 8.92
CA TYR A 89 3.89 -8.08 9.22
C TYR A 89 2.70 -8.90 8.74
N ASP A 90 1.66 -8.97 9.58
CA ASP A 90 0.39 -9.61 9.22
C ASP A 90 -0.35 -8.79 8.16
N VAL A 91 -0.27 -7.47 8.25
CA VAL A 91 -0.80 -6.55 7.25
C VAL A 91 0.23 -5.49 6.88
N VAL A 92 0.39 -5.25 5.59
CA VAL A 92 1.15 -4.12 5.06
C VAL A 92 0.19 -3.23 4.26
N CYS A 93 0.17 -1.94 4.54
CA CYS A 93 -0.57 -0.94 3.76
C CYS A 93 0.39 -0.17 2.85
N CYS A 94 -0.02 0.06 1.60
CA CYS A 94 0.66 0.93 0.66
C CYS A 94 -0.41 1.71 -0.08
N LEU A 95 -0.76 2.90 0.43
CA LEU A 95 -1.97 3.61 0.01
C LEU A 95 -1.61 4.83 -0.82
N ASN A 96 -1.81 4.77 -2.15
CA ASN A 96 -1.54 5.87 -3.08
C ASN A 96 -0.07 6.35 -3.06
N VAL A 97 0.85 5.39 -2.94
CA VAL A 97 2.31 5.61 -2.94
C VAL A 97 2.97 5.14 -4.24
N LEU A 98 2.44 4.07 -4.84
CA LEU A 98 3.11 3.34 -5.92
C LEU A 98 3.25 4.20 -7.20
N ASP A 99 2.27 5.06 -7.48
CA ASP A 99 2.27 6.03 -8.57
C ASP A 99 3.20 7.23 -8.33
N ARG A 100 3.75 7.39 -7.12
CA ARG A 100 4.50 8.59 -6.68
C ARG A 100 5.96 8.33 -6.33
N CYS A 101 6.44 7.11 -6.59
CA CYS A 101 7.76 6.66 -6.18
C CYS A 101 8.69 6.39 -7.38
N GLU A 102 10.00 6.45 -7.13
CA GLU A 102 11.02 6.27 -8.18
C GLU A 102 11.09 4.81 -8.67
N THR A 103 10.94 3.85 -7.76
CA THR A 103 11.10 2.41 -8.02
C THR A 103 9.89 1.62 -7.53
N PRO A 104 8.72 1.74 -8.18
CA PRO A 104 7.50 1.03 -7.79
C PRO A 104 7.60 -0.50 -7.78
N LEU A 105 8.32 -1.11 -8.72
CA LEU A 105 8.50 -2.57 -8.76
C LEU A 105 9.44 -3.02 -7.64
N GLY A 106 10.49 -2.24 -7.34
CA GLY A 106 11.35 -2.44 -6.17
C GLY A 106 10.59 -2.30 -4.85
N LEU A 107 9.65 -1.35 -4.77
CA LEU A 107 8.77 -1.21 -3.63
C LEU A 107 7.87 -2.46 -3.48
N LEU A 108 7.24 -2.94 -4.55
CA LEU A 108 6.44 -4.17 -4.51
C LEU A 108 7.24 -5.39 -4.01
N ARG A 109 8.49 -5.55 -4.45
CA ARG A 109 9.39 -6.61 -3.95
C ARG A 109 9.65 -6.47 -2.44
N THR A 110 9.91 -5.26 -1.98
CA THR A 110 10.12 -4.95 -0.56
C THR A 110 8.87 -5.24 0.27
N LEU A 111 7.69 -4.78 -0.18
CA LEU A 111 6.42 -5.02 0.51
C LEU A 111 6.14 -6.53 0.61
N ARG A 112 6.38 -7.29 -0.46
CA ARG A 112 6.22 -8.76 -0.46
C ARG A 112 7.14 -9.42 0.57
N ALA A 113 8.39 -9.00 0.67
CA ALA A 113 9.37 -9.56 1.60
C ALA A 113 9.01 -9.30 3.08
N ARG A 114 8.23 -8.23 3.36
CA ARG A 114 7.79 -7.87 4.72
C ARG A 114 6.48 -8.56 5.15
N LEU A 115 5.85 -9.36 4.30
CA LEU A 115 4.64 -10.08 4.65
C LEU A 115 4.94 -11.38 5.41
N SER A 116 4.22 -11.62 6.51
CA SER A 116 4.20 -12.91 7.20
C SER A 116 3.60 -13.99 6.28
N ASN A 117 4.42 -14.78 5.57
CA ASN A 117 3.90 -15.83 4.68
C ASN A 117 3.43 -17.05 5.50
N PRO A 118 2.25 -17.67 5.25
CA PRO A 118 1.29 -17.44 4.17
C PRO A 118 0.08 -16.56 4.52
N SER A 119 -0.03 -16.06 5.74
CA SER A 119 -1.22 -15.34 6.22
C SER A 119 -1.23 -13.84 5.95
N GLY A 120 -0.07 -13.28 5.58
CA GLY A 120 0.19 -11.86 5.45
C GLY A 120 -0.52 -11.24 4.24
N ARG A 121 -1.08 -10.05 4.44
CA ARG A 121 -1.87 -9.35 3.42
C ARG A 121 -1.32 -7.97 3.13
N LEU A 122 -1.14 -7.67 1.84
CA LEU A 122 -0.89 -6.31 1.36
C LEU A 122 -2.22 -5.65 1.00
N VAL A 123 -2.51 -4.50 1.60
CA VAL A 123 -3.58 -3.59 1.20
C VAL A 123 -2.97 -2.48 0.35
N LEU A 124 -3.20 -2.55 -0.95
CA LEU A 124 -2.68 -1.62 -1.94
C LEU A 124 -3.80 -0.69 -2.42
N ALA A 125 -3.60 0.62 -2.35
CA ALA A 125 -4.47 1.60 -3.02
C ALA A 125 -3.74 2.29 -4.16
N LEU A 126 -4.42 2.46 -5.29
CA LEU A 126 -3.86 3.10 -6.48
C LEU A 126 -4.96 3.86 -7.23
N VAL A 127 -4.69 5.14 -7.52
CA VAL A 127 -5.58 6.00 -8.30
C VAL A 127 -5.54 5.62 -9.78
N LEU A 128 -6.72 5.44 -10.38
CA LEU A 128 -6.90 5.23 -11.82
C LEU A 128 -7.79 6.34 -12.43
N PRO A 129 -7.52 6.78 -13.68
CA PRO A 129 -6.49 6.29 -14.58
C PRO A 129 -5.06 6.60 -14.11
N LEU A 130 -4.15 5.64 -14.30
CA LEU A 130 -2.81 5.73 -13.73
C LEU A 130 -2.04 6.94 -14.30
N SER A 131 -1.50 7.77 -13.41
CA SER A 131 -0.58 8.86 -13.73
C SER A 131 0.63 8.78 -12.81
N GLN A 132 1.77 8.32 -13.32
CA GLN A 132 2.99 8.16 -12.52
C GLN A 132 3.87 9.41 -12.52
N TYR A 133 4.36 9.79 -11.35
CA TYR A 133 5.35 10.85 -11.16
C TYR A 133 6.21 10.57 -9.91
N VAL A 134 7.20 11.41 -9.64
CA VAL A 134 8.05 11.28 -8.44
C VAL A 134 7.82 12.48 -7.54
N GLU A 135 7.24 12.25 -6.36
CA GLU A 135 6.85 13.34 -5.43
C GLU A 135 8.05 14.05 -4.80
N SER A 136 9.11 13.32 -4.45
CA SER A 136 10.31 13.84 -3.78
C SER A 136 11.48 14.16 -4.73
N GLY A 137 11.25 14.10 -6.04
CA GLY A 137 12.26 14.35 -7.06
C GLY A 137 12.42 15.84 -7.38
N LYS A 138 13.51 16.20 -8.07
CA LYS A 138 13.57 17.51 -8.75
C LYS A 138 12.36 17.64 -9.67
N CYS A 139 11.82 18.86 -9.85
CA CYS A 139 10.70 19.10 -10.76
C CYS A 139 10.95 18.41 -12.11
N GLY A 140 10.07 17.48 -12.51
CA GLY A 140 10.20 16.69 -13.73
C GLY A 140 10.99 15.37 -13.61
N ALA A 141 11.34 14.92 -12.41
CA ALA A 141 11.92 13.61 -12.19
C ALA A 141 10.96 12.50 -12.63
N LYS A 142 11.41 11.65 -13.54
CA LYS A 142 10.65 10.49 -14.02
C LYS A 142 10.94 9.29 -13.13
N PRO A 143 9.95 8.40 -12.91
CA PRO A 143 10.20 7.11 -12.28
C PRO A 143 11.30 6.34 -13.02
N LEU A 144 12.17 5.64 -12.27
CA LEU A 144 13.16 4.72 -12.82
C LEU A 144 12.51 3.41 -13.28
N GLU A 145 11.38 3.04 -12.66
CA GLU A 145 10.58 1.89 -13.05
C GLU A 145 9.16 2.33 -13.41
N THR A 146 8.64 1.79 -14.51
CA THR A 146 7.30 2.11 -15.01
C THR A 146 6.32 0.97 -14.69
N LEU A 147 5.14 1.33 -14.21
CA LEU A 147 4.00 0.42 -14.09
C LEU A 147 3.29 0.34 -15.43
N TYR A 148 3.37 -0.80 -16.10
CA TYR A 148 2.75 -1.00 -17.41
C TYR A 148 1.25 -1.28 -17.30
N VAL A 149 0.48 -0.27 -16.91
CA VAL A 149 -1.00 -0.31 -16.87
C VAL A 149 -1.57 0.27 -18.16
N ARG A 150 -2.45 -0.48 -18.82
CA ARG A 150 -3.09 -0.15 -20.10
C ARG A 150 -4.61 -0.26 -19.99
N GLY A 151 -5.32 0.45 -20.85
CA GLY A 151 -6.79 0.39 -20.93
C GLY A 151 -7.42 1.78 -20.92
N SER A 152 -8.58 1.90 -21.55
CA SER A 152 -9.37 3.14 -21.58
C SER A 152 -10.48 3.15 -20.53
N THR A 153 -10.83 2.00 -19.95
CA THR A 153 -11.79 1.91 -18.83
C THR A 153 -11.10 1.53 -17.53
N LEU A 154 -11.77 1.77 -16.41
CA LEU A 154 -11.31 1.37 -15.09
C LEU A 154 -11.03 -0.14 -15.03
N GLU A 155 -11.98 -0.96 -15.46
CA GLU A 155 -11.89 -2.42 -15.40
C GLU A 155 -10.72 -2.95 -16.25
N GLN A 156 -10.46 -2.34 -17.41
CA GLN A 156 -9.31 -2.68 -18.24
C GLN A 156 -7.99 -2.34 -17.54
N GLN A 157 -7.91 -1.18 -16.89
CA GLN A 157 -6.72 -0.79 -16.14
C GLN A 157 -6.51 -1.65 -14.89
N VAL A 158 -7.58 -2.00 -14.16
CA VAL A 158 -7.53 -2.95 -13.04
C VAL A 158 -7.02 -4.31 -13.50
N GLN A 159 -7.57 -4.83 -14.60
CA GLN A 159 -7.12 -6.09 -15.18
C GLN A 159 -5.65 -6.03 -15.61
N SER A 160 -5.24 -4.91 -16.22
CA SER A 160 -3.87 -4.68 -16.68
C SER A 160 -2.89 -4.59 -15.52
N LEU A 161 -3.21 -3.82 -14.47
CA LEU A 161 -2.46 -3.74 -13.22
C LEU A 161 -2.27 -5.12 -12.60
N TYR A 162 -3.34 -5.90 -12.49
CA TYR A 162 -3.24 -7.24 -11.93
C TYR A 162 -2.32 -8.15 -12.76
N LYS A 163 -2.58 -8.28 -14.06
CA LYS A 163 -1.86 -9.23 -14.93
C LYS A 163 -0.42 -8.85 -15.23
N HIS A 164 -0.13 -7.56 -15.38
CA HIS A 164 1.17 -7.10 -15.89
C HIS A 164 2.06 -6.49 -14.80
N VAL A 165 1.54 -6.23 -13.60
CA VAL A 165 2.32 -5.70 -12.49
C VAL A 165 2.27 -6.64 -11.29
N LEU A 166 1.08 -6.93 -10.77
CA LEU A 166 0.94 -7.62 -9.47
C LEU A 166 1.27 -9.11 -9.55
N VAL A 167 0.81 -9.81 -10.59
CA VAL A 167 1.17 -11.22 -10.83
C VAL A 167 2.68 -11.39 -11.03
N PRO A 168 3.35 -10.63 -11.91
CA PRO A 168 4.82 -10.68 -12.03
C PRO A 168 5.57 -10.30 -10.75
N ALA A 169 4.99 -9.44 -9.91
CA ALA A 169 5.54 -9.10 -8.60
C ALA A 169 5.32 -10.19 -7.53
N GLY A 170 4.68 -11.30 -7.88
CA GLY A 170 4.49 -12.45 -6.99
C GLY A 170 3.34 -12.26 -5.99
N PHE A 171 2.26 -11.60 -6.42
CA PHE A 171 1.04 -11.43 -5.64
C PHE A 171 -0.16 -12.16 -6.25
N ILE A 172 -1.07 -12.59 -5.38
CA ILE A 172 -2.37 -13.16 -5.74
C ILE A 172 -3.46 -12.27 -5.16
N LEU A 173 -4.46 -11.92 -5.98
CA LEU A 173 -5.57 -11.06 -5.58
C LEU A 173 -6.60 -11.83 -4.76
N GLU A 174 -6.86 -11.38 -3.54
CA GLU A 174 -7.92 -11.94 -2.70
C GLU A 174 -9.23 -11.19 -2.91
N SER A 175 -9.21 -9.87 -2.81
CA SER A 175 -10.39 -9.01 -2.96
C SER A 175 -9.98 -7.62 -3.48
N TRP A 176 -10.92 -6.89 -4.04
CA TRP A 176 -10.72 -5.48 -4.37
C TRP A 176 -12.02 -4.71 -4.34
N THR A 177 -11.92 -3.39 -4.30
CA THR A 177 -13.06 -2.47 -4.40
C THR A 177 -12.64 -1.16 -5.06
N ARG A 178 -13.64 -0.38 -5.47
CA ARG A 178 -13.51 0.97 -6.01
C ARG A 178 -14.04 1.96 -4.98
N LEU A 179 -13.23 2.94 -4.60
CA LEU A 179 -13.56 4.02 -3.68
C LEU A 179 -13.34 5.37 -4.36
N PRO A 180 -14.00 6.45 -3.92
CA PRO A 180 -13.72 7.77 -4.45
C PRO A 180 -12.34 8.26 -3.98
N TYR A 181 -11.50 8.68 -4.92
CA TYR A 181 -10.31 9.44 -4.63
C TYR A 181 -10.65 10.93 -4.63
N LEU A 182 -10.41 11.63 -3.53
CA LEU A 182 -10.58 13.07 -3.43
C LEU A 182 -9.25 13.71 -3.04
N CYS A 183 -8.72 14.57 -3.90
CA CYS A 183 -7.55 15.38 -3.59
C CYS A 183 -7.83 16.87 -3.81
N GLU A 184 -7.03 17.69 -3.12
CA GLU A 184 -6.96 19.12 -3.40
C GLU A 184 -6.65 19.31 -4.88
N GLY A 185 -7.39 20.21 -5.53
CA GLY A 185 -7.19 20.50 -6.92
C GLY A 185 -6.20 21.63 -7.13
N ASP A 186 -6.33 22.32 -8.26
CA ASP A 186 -5.45 23.40 -8.66
C ASP A 186 -6.21 24.73 -8.82
N LEU A 187 -5.59 25.69 -9.51
CA LEU A 187 -6.20 26.98 -9.78
C LEU A 187 -7.43 26.90 -10.71
N GLU A 188 -7.59 25.80 -11.45
CA GLU A 188 -8.70 25.58 -12.38
C GLU A 188 -9.86 24.82 -11.71
N GLN A 189 -9.55 23.90 -10.81
CA GLN A 189 -10.55 23.07 -10.13
C GLN A 189 -10.21 22.91 -8.66
N ALA A 190 -11.17 23.18 -7.75
CA ALA A 190 -10.91 23.16 -6.30
C ALA A 190 -10.58 21.76 -5.73
N TYR A 191 -11.07 20.69 -6.35
CA TYR A 191 -10.79 19.31 -5.96
C TYR A 191 -10.96 18.36 -7.14
N TYR A 192 -10.05 17.40 -7.31
CA TYR A 192 -10.24 16.33 -8.28
C TYR A 192 -10.98 15.16 -7.63
N TRP A 193 -11.86 14.52 -8.40
CA TRP A 193 -12.44 13.24 -8.05
C TRP A 193 -12.01 12.20 -9.09
N LEU A 194 -11.32 11.16 -8.63
CA LEU A 194 -10.89 10.03 -9.45
C LEU A 194 -11.31 8.73 -8.78
N ASP A 195 -11.00 7.60 -9.42
CA ASP A 195 -11.23 6.29 -8.83
C ASP A 195 -10.01 5.83 -8.07
N ASP A 196 -10.17 5.56 -6.77
CA ASP A 196 -9.20 4.82 -5.99
C ASP A 196 -9.54 3.34 -6.03
N VAL A 197 -8.59 2.51 -6.47
CA VAL A 197 -8.76 1.06 -6.45
C VAL A 197 -7.98 0.50 -5.28
N VAL A 198 -8.69 -0.12 -4.33
CA VAL A 198 -8.09 -0.76 -3.17
C VAL A 198 -8.14 -2.28 -3.35
N MET A 199 -6.98 -2.92 -3.30
CA MET A 199 -6.78 -4.35 -3.48
C MET A 199 -6.20 -4.99 -2.22
N VAL A 200 -6.67 -6.18 -1.87
CA VAL A 200 -6.05 -7.05 -0.87
C VAL A 200 -5.33 -8.19 -1.59
N LEU A 201 -4.04 -8.29 -1.35
CA LEU A 201 -3.12 -9.19 -2.03
C LEU A 201 -2.42 -10.09 -1.02
N ARG A 202 -2.25 -11.37 -1.35
CA ARG A 202 -1.34 -12.29 -0.62
C ARG A 202 -0.07 -12.52 -1.43
N ALA A 203 1.02 -12.87 -0.77
CA ALA A 203 2.21 -13.36 -1.46
C ALA A 203 1.88 -14.68 -2.18
N ALA A 204 2.29 -14.81 -3.44
CA ALA A 204 2.25 -16.07 -4.15
C ALA A 204 3.29 -17.03 -3.55
N ASP A 205 2.90 -18.29 -3.37
CA ASP A 205 3.79 -19.35 -2.95
C ASP A 205 4.90 -19.52 -4.00
N THR A 206 6.14 -19.69 -3.55
CA THR A 206 7.29 -19.95 -4.44
C THR A 206 7.17 -21.29 -5.17
N HIS A 207 6.20 -22.12 -4.80
CA HIS A 207 5.85 -23.38 -5.45
C HIS A 207 4.36 -23.40 -5.82
N GLY A 208 3.99 -23.01 -7.04
CA GLY A 208 2.90 -23.69 -7.76
C GLY A 208 1.68 -22.88 -8.22
N ASP A 209 1.45 -21.65 -7.80
CA ASP A 209 0.27 -20.89 -8.28
C ASP A 209 0.63 -20.03 -9.51
N GLY A 210 0.94 -20.70 -10.63
CA GLY A 210 0.84 -20.09 -11.96
C GLY A 210 -0.63 -20.10 -12.41
N PRO A 211 -1.14 -19.05 -13.08
CA PRO A 211 -2.54 -18.99 -13.44
C PRO A 211 -2.87 -20.04 -14.50
N SER A 212 -3.88 -20.86 -14.21
CA SER A 212 -4.61 -21.71 -15.17
C SER A 212 -5.35 -20.87 -16.20
#